data_AF-A0A7C3Y107-F1
#
_entry.id   AF-A0A7C3Y107-F1
#
_cell.length_a   1.000
_cell.length_b   1.000
_cell.length_c   1.000
_cell.angle_alpha   90.00
_cell.angle_beta   90.00
_cell.angle_gamma   90.00
#
_symmetry.space_group_name_H-M   'P 1'
#
loop_
_entity.id
_entity.type
_entity.pdbx_description
1 polymer ?
#
loop_
_entity_poly.entity_id
_entity_poly.type
_entity_poly.pdbx_seq_one_letter_code
_entity_poly.pdbx_strand_id
1 'polypeptide(L)'
;IIVLSVLSGVAFGSLTVVGLSETIALMAAFVVLVLVLGFRALPKIMRFLGRFQVDEALVSLALVIVFFISAMAQLVSLAAITGAFLAGLVMSRLPVARSIRSKVSGIGYGLFIPMFFTEMGISMNFSELAGIGVVAGALILVSAFLSKIIGCGGGALAGGFSPMDSLRIGIGMIPRAEVALVIAAIGIRSGIVGHVLLSVTVLIVLVTSLVTPFLIRYSFRPTAGEIRSARKTLKPSSS
;
A
#
# COMPACT_ATOMS: atom_id res chain seq x y z
N ILE A 1 -10.19 1.87 8.08
CA ILE A 1 -9.96 2.89 9.13
C ILE A 1 -11.14 3.87 9.18
N ILE A 2 -11.37 4.77 8.21
CA ILE A 2 -12.60 5.60 8.19
C ILE A 2 -13.86 4.73 8.28
N VAL A 3 -13.93 3.66 7.48
CA VAL A 3 -15.04 2.68 7.53
C VAL A 3 -15.12 1.94 8.88
N LEU A 4 -13.99 1.70 9.57
CA LEU A 4 -13.97 1.02 10.87
C LEU A 4 -14.39 1.96 12.01
N SER A 5 -13.97 3.22 11.97
CA SER A 5 -14.46 4.29 12.88
C SER A 5 -15.93 4.58 12.66
N VAL A 6 -16.40 4.56 11.40
CA VAL A 6 -17.84 4.69 11.08
C VAL A 6 -18.61 3.46 11.55
N LEU A 7 -18.12 2.23 11.31
CA LEU A 7 -18.76 1.01 11.83
C LEU A 7 -18.82 0.97 13.34
N SER A 8 -17.74 1.36 14.03
CA SER A 8 -17.72 1.48 15.50
C SER A 8 -18.70 2.56 15.97
N GLY A 9 -18.70 3.74 15.33
CA GLY A 9 -19.66 4.81 15.63
C GLY A 9 -21.12 4.44 15.41
N VAL A 10 -21.42 3.59 14.41
CA VAL A 10 -22.76 3.05 14.15
C VAL A 10 -23.11 1.91 15.12
N ALA A 11 -22.17 1.06 15.51
CA ALA A 11 -22.38 -0.02 16.47
C ALA A 11 -22.61 0.47 17.91
N PHE A 12 -22.01 1.61 18.30
CA PHE A 12 -22.12 2.17 19.65
C PHE A 12 -23.04 3.42 19.75
N GLY A 13 -23.68 3.83 18.65
CA GLY A 13 -24.77 4.83 18.67
C GLY A 13 -24.35 6.30 18.84
N SER A 14 -23.06 6.62 18.89
CA SER A 14 -22.58 8.01 19.00
C SER A 14 -21.47 8.30 17.98
N LEU A 15 -21.87 8.74 16.79
CA LEU A 15 -20.97 9.37 15.81
C LEU A 15 -20.60 10.78 16.29
N THR A 16 -19.69 10.88 17.26
CA THR A 16 -19.10 12.17 17.63
C THR A 16 -18.07 12.57 16.58
N VAL A 17 -18.39 13.58 15.76
CA VAL A 17 -17.51 14.21 14.75
C VAL A 17 -16.15 14.62 15.36
N VAL A 18 -16.14 14.92 16.67
CA VAL A 18 -14.95 15.22 17.47
C VAL A 18 -13.92 14.09 17.42
N GLY A 19 -14.35 12.83 17.56
CA GLY A 19 -13.44 11.67 17.56
C GLY A 19 -12.75 11.44 16.21
N LEU A 20 -13.44 11.71 15.09
CA LEU A 20 -12.85 11.60 13.74
C LEU A 20 -11.73 12.62 13.52
N SER A 21 -11.95 13.87 13.95
CA SER A 21 -10.95 14.94 13.82
C SER A 21 -9.70 14.66 14.66
N GLU A 22 -9.88 14.17 15.89
CA GLU A 22 -8.80 13.81 16.79
C GLU A 22 -7.98 12.63 16.25
N THR A 23 -8.65 11.61 15.71
CA THR A 23 -7.96 10.45 15.12
C THR A 23 -7.13 10.86 13.90
N ILE A 24 -7.70 11.67 12.99
CA ILE A 24 -6.98 12.15 11.80
C ILE A 24 -5.79 13.03 12.20
N ALA A 25 -5.98 13.91 13.19
CA ALA A 25 -4.91 14.77 13.70
C ALA A 25 -3.77 13.94 14.32
N LEU A 26 -4.09 12.91 15.11
CA LEU A 26 -3.11 12.02 15.70
C LEU A 26 -2.31 11.24 14.64
N MET A 27 -2.99 10.77 13.59
CA MET A 27 -2.35 10.11 12.45
C MET A 27 -1.39 11.05 11.70
N ALA A 28 -1.83 12.27 11.39
CA ALA A 28 -1.01 13.26 10.73
C ALA A 28 0.19 13.67 11.60
N ALA A 29 -0.04 13.88 12.90
CA ALA A 29 1.00 14.17 13.88
C ALA A 29 2.04 13.04 13.95
N PHE A 30 1.60 11.77 13.96
CA PHE A 30 2.51 10.62 13.93
C PHE A 30 3.38 10.60 12.68
N VAL A 31 2.80 10.83 11.48
CA VAL A 31 3.56 10.88 10.23
C VAL A 31 4.62 11.98 10.29
N VAL A 32 4.24 13.19 10.68
CA VAL A 32 5.15 14.33 10.80
C VAL A 32 6.24 14.04 11.83
N LEU A 33 5.86 13.51 13.00
CA LEU A 33 6.76 13.16 14.09
C LEU A 33 7.81 12.15 13.62
N VAL A 34 7.40 11.06 12.97
CA VAL A 34 8.32 10.04 12.44
C VAL A 34 9.23 10.62 11.37
N LEU A 35 8.76 11.50 10.49
CA LEU A 35 9.61 12.13 9.48
C LEU A 35 10.64 13.09 10.11
N VAL A 36 10.21 13.93 11.05
CA VAL A 36 11.10 14.92 11.71
C VAL A 36 12.13 14.23 12.59
N LEU A 37 11.70 13.34 13.50
CA LEU A 37 12.62 12.55 14.32
C LEU A 37 13.46 11.62 13.46
N GLY A 38 12.84 11.02 12.44
CA GLY A 38 13.49 10.19 11.45
C GLY A 38 14.70 10.89 10.83
N PHE A 39 14.48 12.01 10.16
CA PHE A 39 15.55 12.73 9.47
C PHE A 39 16.60 13.33 10.42
N ARG A 40 16.27 13.60 11.69
CA ARG A 40 17.21 14.19 12.66
C ARG A 40 17.99 13.17 13.48
N ALA A 41 17.36 12.07 13.89
CA ALA A 41 17.93 11.07 14.81
C ALA A 41 18.53 9.86 14.08
N LEU A 42 17.86 9.31 13.07
CA LEU A 42 18.32 8.07 12.41
C LEU A 42 19.68 8.22 11.72
N PRO A 43 20.04 9.35 11.07
CA PRO A 43 21.39 9.53 10.54
C PRO A 43 22.48 9.53 11.60
N LYS A 44 22.18 10.02 12.82
CA LYS A 44 23.15 10.00 13.93
C LYS A 44 23.34 8.58 14.47
N ILE A 45 22.23 7.86 14.67
CA ILE A 45 22.24 6.47 15.14
C ILE A 45 23.00 5.59 14.14
N MET A 46 22.70 5.68 12.85
CA MET A 46 23.37 4.87 11.84
C MET A 46 24.83 5.26 11.59
N ARG A 47 25.22 6.54 11.70
CA ARG A 47 26.65 6.91 11.64
C ARG A 47 27.43 6.44 12.86
N PHE A 48 26.81 6.48 14.04
CA PHE A 48 27.42 5.97 15.26
C PHE A 48 27.66 4.45 15.16
N LEU A 49 26.68 3.71 14.63
CA LEU A 49 26.79 2.26 14.45
C LEU A 49 27.56 1.84 13.19
N GLY A 50 27.68 2.70 12.17
CA GLY A 50 28.54 2.47 11.00
C GLY A 50 30.04 2.47 11.32
N ARG A 51 30.43 2.76 12.57
CA ARG A 51 31.78 2.47 13.09
C ARG A 51 32.04 0.97 13.26
N PHE A 52 30.98 0.16 13.37
CA PHE A 52 31.07 -1.29 13.34
C PHE A 52 31.03 -1.73 11.85
N GLN A 53 32.14 -2.27 11.34
CA GLN A 53 32.36 -2.60 9.92
C GLN A 53 31.59 -3.84 9.43
N VAL A 54 30.41 -4.14 9.98
CA VAL A 54 29.66 -5.38 9.68
C VAL A 54 28.31 -5.01 9.04
N ASP A 55 28.17 -5.29 7.76
CA ASP A 55 26.96 -4.98 6.99
C ASP A 55 25.70 -5.70 7.54
N GLU A 56 25.85 -6.88 8.14
CA GLU A 56 24.77 -7.65 8.77
C GLU A 56 24.15 -6.89 9.96
N ALA A 57 24.98 -6.26 10.79
CA ALA A 57 24.52 -5.51 11.96
C ALA A 57 23.65 -4.31 11.55
N LEU A 58 24.02 -3.64 10.45
CA LEU A 58 23.27 -2.51 9.91
C LEU A 58 21.89 -2.93 9.38
N VAL A 59 21.79 -4.09 8.73
CA VAL A 59 20.50 -4.61 8.25
C VAL A 59 19.61 -5.06 9.40
N SER A 60 20.18 -5.73 10.40
CA SER A 60 19.44 -6.11 11.62
C SER A 60 18.87 -4.87 12.32
N LEU A 61 19.69 -3.84 12.51
CA LEU A 61 19.25 -2.57 13.08
C LEU A 61 18.15 -1.90 12.25
N ALA A 62 18.29 -1.90 10.92
CA ALA A 62 17.27 -1.35 10.03
C ALA A 62 15.93 -2.09 10.20
N LEU A 63 15.95 -3.42 10.30
CA LEU A 63 14.74 -4.21 10.53
C LEU A 63 14.13 -3.92 11.91
N VAL A 64 14.94 -3.82 12.96
CA VAL A 64 14.46 -3.44 14.31
C VAL A 64 13.76 -2.08 14.29
N ILE A 65 14.36 -1.08 13.63
CA ILE A 65 13.77 0.27 13.51
C ILE A 65 12.47 0.23 12.70
N VAL A 66 12.45 -0.52 11.58
CA VAL A 66 11.23 -0.70 10.76
C VAL A 66 10.12 -1.32 11.59
N PHE A 67 10.39 -2.42 12.30
CA PHE A 67 9.40 -3.08 13.15
C PHE A 67 8.94 -2.18 14.30
N PHE A 68 9.84 -1.44 14.92
CA PHE A 68 9.51 -0.50 15.99
C PHE A 68 8.55 0.59 15.49
N ILE A 69 8.88 1.24 14.37
CA ILE A 69 8.03 2.29 13.78
C ILE A 69 6.69 1.70 13.30
N SER A 70 6.69 0.51 12.70
CA SER A 70 5.47 -0.20 12.31
C SER A 70 4.58 -0.59 13.50
N ALA A 71 5.17 -0.96 14.65
CA ALA A 71 4.42 -1.24 15.87
C ALA A 71 3.81 0.05 16.44
N MET A 72 4.58 1.14 16.49
CA MET A 72 4.06 2.45 16.88
C MET A 72 2.93 2.94 15.96
N ALA A 73 3.05 2.69 14.65
CA ALA A 73 2.02 3.03 13.68
C ALA A 73 0.69 2.33 14.00
N GLN A 74 0.73 1.05 14.39
CA GLN A 74 -0.46 0.29 14.78
C GLN A 74 -1.10 0.84 16.06
N LEU A 75 -0.32 1.32 17.04
CA LEU A 75 -0.87 1.95 18.25
C LEU A 75 -1.69 3.21 17.93
N VAL A 76 -1.32 3.93 16.87
CA VAL A 76 -2.02 5.12 16.38
C VAL A 76 -3.11 4.75 15.35
N SER A 77 -3.50 3.46 15.28
CA SER A 77 -4.48 2.93 14.32
C SER A 77 -4.10 3.14 12.84
N LEU A 78 -2.82 3.33 12.54
CA LEU A 78 -2.27 3.34 11.19
C LEU A 78 -1.95 1.91 10.73
N ALA A 79 -1.96 1.68 9.42
CA ALA A 79 -1.51 0.40 8.86
C ALA A 79 -0.01 0.21 9.14
N ALA A 80 0.39 -1.02 9.50
CA ALA A 80 1.79 -1.35 9.79
C ALA A 80 2.70 -1.10 8.57
N ILE A 81 2.16 -1.32 7.36
CA ILE A 81 2.83 -1.03 6.09
C ILE A 81 3.17 0.46 5.96
N THR A 82 2.32 1.36 6.46
CA THR A 82 2.60 2.81 6.43
C THR A 82 3.78 3.15 7.34
N GLY A 83 3.86 2.56 8.53
CA GLY A 83 5.02 2.72 9.41
C GLY A 83 6.31 2.22 8.77
N ALA A 84 6.28 1.05 8.13
CA ALA A 84 7.43 0.47 7.43
C ALA A 84 7.86 1.35 6.24
N PHE A 85 6.89 1.90 5.51
CA PHE A 85 7.14 2.85 4.43
C PHE A 85 7.82 4.13 4.93
N LEU A 86 7.35 4.72 6.02
CA LEU A 86 7.96 5.92 6.62
C LEU A 86 9.39 5.63 7.11
N ALA A 87 9.61 4.50 7.78
CA ALA A 87 10.93 4.07 8.20
C ALA A 87 11.87 3.92 7.00
N GLY A 88 11.43 3.24 5.94
CA GLY A 88 12.18 3.06 4.70
C GLY A 88 12.46 4.38 3.97
N LEU A 89 11.50 5.31 3.97
CA LEU A 89 11.65 6.64 3.38
C LEU A 89 12.75 7.44 4.09
N VAL A 90 12.78 7.41 5.43
CA VAL A 90 13.85 8.03 6.19
C VAL A 90 15.19 7.35 5.92
N MET A 91 15.22 6.01 5.90
CA MET A 91 16.43 5.24 5.64
C MET A 91 17.00 5.44 4.23
N SER A 92 16.16 5.76 3.24
CA SER A 92 16.58 6.00 1.86
C SER A 92 17.60 7.14 1.72
N ARG A 93 17.67 8.06 2.69
CA ARG A 93 18.62 9.17 2.73
C ARG A 93 19.98 8.78 3.30
N LEU A 94 20.14 7.56 3.81
CA LEU A 94 21.37 7.08 4.43
C LEU A 94 22.33 6.51 3.37
N PRO A 95 23.65 6.65 3.55
CA PRO A 95 24.63 6.11 2.59
C PRO A 95 24.55 4.59 2.45
N VAL A 96 24.11 3.90 3.51
CA VAL A 96 23.96 2.43 3.56
C VAL A 96 22.64 1.92 2.98
N ALA A 97 21.76 2.80 2.50
CA ALA A 97 20.42 2.45 2.02
C ALA A 97 20.43 1.39 0.91
N ARG A 98 21.45 1.42 0.03
CA ARG A 98 21.58 0.45 -1.07
C ARG A 98 21.86 -0.96 -0.56
N SER A 99 22.73 -1.10 0.44
CA SER A 99 23.08 -2.39 1.05
C SER A 99 21.86 -2.98 1.77
N ILE A 100 21.18 -2.15 2.59
CA ILE A 100 19.94 -2.53 3.27
C ILE A 100 18.88 -2.97 2.25
N ARG A 101 18.65 -2.17 1.20
CA ARG A 101 17.65 -2.48 0.16
C ARG A 101 17.96 -3.82 -0.52
N SER A 102 19.21 -4.10 -0.86
CA SER A 102 19.58 -5.35 -1.52
C SER A 102 19.29 -6.56 -0.62
N LYS A 103 19.76 -6.54 0.64
CA LYS A 103 19.53 -7.66 1.58
C LYS A 103 18.05 -7.84 1.90
N VAL A 104 17.32 -6.75 2.21
CA VAL A 104 15.88 -6.79 2.48
C VAL A 104 15.10 -7.26 1.25
N SER A 105 15.48 -6.86 0.05
CA SER A 105 14.83 -7.34 -1.18
C SER A 105 15.04 -8.84 -1.40
N GLY A 106 16.22 -9.38 -1.07
CA GLY A 106 16.49 -10.81 -1.15
C GLY A 106 15.56 -11.63 -0.26
N ILE A 107 15.39 -11.20 0.99
CA ILE A 107 14.49 -11.85 1.95
C ILE A 107 13.02 -11.65 1.54
N GLY A 108 12.67 -10.44 1.10
CA GLY A 108 11.32 -10.08 0.67
C GLY A 108 10.85 -10.93 -0.52
N TYR A 109 11.61 -10.93 -1.61
CA TYR A 109 11.26 -11.70 -2.81
C TYR A 109 11.45 -13.21 -2.62
N GLY A 110 12.41 -13.63 -1.81
CA GLY A 110 12.70 -15.05 -1.58
C GLY A 110 11.69 -15.75 -0.67
N LEU A 111 11.12 -15.04 0.31
CA LEU A 111 10.30 -15.68 1.36
C LEU A 111 8.98 -14.95 1.63
N PHE A 112 9.03 -13.68 2.04
CA PHE A 112 7.83 -13.00 2.56
C PHE A 112 6.75 -12.76 1.49
N ILE A 113 7.15 -12.36 0.29
CA ILE A 113 6.20 -12.08 -0.80
C ILE A 113 5.50 -13.38 -1.25
N PRO A 114 6.21 -14.48 -1.58
CA PRO A 114 5.54 -15.75 -1.89
C PRO A 114 4.65 -16.28 -0.76
N MET A 115 5.10 -16.17 0.50
CA MET A 115 4.33 -16.62 1.66
C MET A 115 3.03 -15.81 1.84
N PHE A 116 3.09 -14.49 1.67
CA PHE A 116 1.91 -13.62 1.71
C PHE A 116 0.88 -13.99 0.63
N PHE A 117 1.33 -14.23 -0.61
CA PHE A 117 0.41 -14.66 -1.67
C PHE A 117 -0.15 -16.07 -1.44
N THR A 118 0.62 -16.96 -0.85
CA THR A 118 0.17 -18.32 -0.49
C THR A 118 -0.88 -18.29 0.61
N GLU A 119 -0.67 -17.50 1.68
CA GLU A 119 -1.63 -17.33 2.77
C GLU A 119 -2.96 -16.77 2.24
N MET A 120 -2.92 -15.71 1.42
CA MET A 120 -4.13 -15.18 0.79
C MET A 120 -4.86 -16.22 -0.07
N GLY A 121 -4.13 -17.08 -0.77
CA GLY A 121 -4.71 -18.16 -1.58
C GLY A 121 -5.39 -19.25 -0.74
N ILE A 122 -4.78 -19.65 0.38
CA ILE A 122 -5.32 -20.69 1.27
C ILE A 122 -6.55 -20.18 2.02
N SER A 123 -6.56 -18.90 2.41
CA SER A 123 -7.69 -18.26 3.10
C SER A 123 -8.95 -18.12 2.22
N MET A 124 -8.87 -18.45 0.93
CA MET A 124 -9.98 -18.38 -0.02
C MET A 124 -10.81 -19.68 -0.02
N ASN A 125 -12.10 -19.59 0.30
CA ASN A 125 -13.03 -20.72 0.19
C ASN A 125 -13.78 -20.70 -1.15
N PHE A 126 -13.38 -21.59 -2.08
CA PHE A 126 -14.02 -21.72 -3.39
C PHE A 126 -15.48 -22.21 -3.32
N SER A 127 -15.86 -22.96 -2.27
CA SER A 127 -17.23 -23.48 -2.13
C SER A 127 -18.23 -22.38 -1.86
N GLU A 128 -17.84 -21.36 -1.08
CA GLU A 128 -18.70 -20.20 -0.81
C GLU A 128 -18.85 -19.30 -2.04
N LEU A 129 -17.82 -19.27 -2.89
CA LEU A 129 -17.82 -18.45 -4.10
C LEU A 129 -18.71 -19.03 -5.20
N ALA A 130 -18.83 -20.36 -5.26
CA ALA A 130 -19.73 -21.05 -6.20
C ALA A 130 -21.21 -20.65 -6.00
N GLY A 131 -21.60 -20.30 -4.77
CA GLY A 131 -22.97 -19.88 -4.45
C GLY A 131 -23.36 -18.48 -4.94
N ILE A 132 -22.39 -17.62 -5.27
CA ILE A 132 -22.63 -16.22 -5.66
C ILE A 132 -23.00 -16.10 -7.15
N GLY A 133 -22.66 -17.12 -7.95
CA GLY A 133 -22.77 -17.09 -9.40
C GLY A 133 -21.67 -16.26 -10.07
N VAL A 134 -21.08 -16.81 -11.13
CA VAL A 134 -19.91 -16.25 -11.85
C VAL A 134 -20.16 -14.80 -12.31
N VAL A 135 -21.40 -14.48 -12.68
CA VAL A 135 -21.80 -13.14 -13.17
C VAL A 135 -21.73 -12.08 -12.07
N ALA A 136 -22.22 -12.39 -10.86
CA ALA A 136 -22.20 -11.44 -9.76
C ALA A 136 -20.77 -11.22 -9.24
N GLY A 137 -19.94 -12.28 -9.19
CA GLY A 137 -18.52 -12.15 -8.88
C GLY A 137 -17.76 -11.27 -9.89
N ALA A 138 -18.04 -11.42 -11.19
CA ALA A 138 -17.46 -10.59 -12.24
C ALA A 138 -17.89 -9.12 -12.12
N LEU A 139 -19.17 -8.85 -11.84
CA LEU A 139 -19.67 -7.49 -11.63
C LEU A 139 -19.01 -6.80 -10.44
N ILE A 140 -18.86 -7.51 -9.31
CA ILE A 140 -18.19 -6.98 -8.12
C ILE A 140 -16.73 -6.65 -8.42
N LEU A 141 -16.01 -7.55 -9.11
CA LEU A 141 -14.64 -7.30 -9.55
C LEU A 141 -14.54 -6.07 -10.45
N VAL A 142 -15.35 -5.99 -11.51
CA VAL A 142 -15.35 -4.85 -12.43
C VAL A 142 -15.66 -3.55 -11.70
N SER A 143 -16.64 -3.56 -10.78
CA SER A 143 -16.98 -2.39 -9.97
C SER A 143 -15.82 -1.97 -9.07
N ALA A 144 -15.10 -2.91 -8.44
CA ALA A 144 -13.95 -2.61 -7.59
C ALA A 144 -12.81 -1.96 -8.38
N PHE A 145 -12.53 -2.43 -9.60
CA PHE A 145 -11.57 -1.80 -10.50
C PHE A 145 -12.02 -0.41 -10.95
N LEU A 146 -13.26 -0.28 -11.43
CA LEU A 146 -13.78 1.01 -11.93
C LEU A 146 -13.85 2.07 -10.84
N SER A 147 -14.38 1.75 -9.66
CA SER A 147 -14.47 2.70 -8.55
C SER A 147 -13.12 3.25 -8.17
N LYS A 148 -12.05 2.44 -8.24
CA LYS A 148 -10.69 2.88 -7.92
C LYS A 148 -10.04 3.69 -9.02
N ILE A 149 -10.15 3.25 -10.27
CA ILE A 149 -9.59 3.95 -11.42
C ILE A 149 -10.28 5.31 -11.59
N ILE A 150 -11.61 5.34 -11.51
CA ILE A 150 -12.39 6.57 -11.67
C ILE A 150 -12.23 7.47 -10.44
N GLY A 151 -12.30 6.93 -9.22
CA GLY A 151 -12.19 7.72 -8.00
C GLY A 151 -10.80 8.34 -7.81
N CYS A 152 -9.76 7.50 -7.81
CA CYS A 152 -8.39 7.98 -7.59
C CYS A 152 -7.80 8.65 -8.85
N GLY A 153 -8.13 8.15 -10.04
CA GLY A 153 -7.70 8.79 -11.30
C GLY A 153 -8.42 10.12 -11.56
N GLY A 154 -9.72 10.21 -11.26
CA GLY A 154 -10.46 11.48 -11.32
C GLY A 154 -9.94 12.50 -10.31
N GLY A 155 -9.62 12.07 -9.08
CA GLY A 155 -8.97 12.93 -8.08
C GLY A 155 -7.59 13.43 -8.50
N ALA A 156 -6.79 12.58 -9.15
CA ALA A 156 -5.49 12.99 -9.71
C ALA A 156 -5.66 13.99 -10.88
N LEU A 157 -6.67 13.79 -11.74
CA LEU A 157 -6.97 14.70 -12.84
C LEU A 157 -7.39 16.09 -12.31
N ALA A 158 -8.22 16.11 -11.27
CA ALA A 158 -8.60 17.34 -10.56
C ALA A 158 -7.40 18.03 -9.88
N GLY A 159 -6.38 17.26 -9.49
CA GLY A 159 -5.11 17.75 -8.95
C GLY A 159 -4.12 18.26 -10.02
N GLY A 160 -4.50 18.30 -11.30
CA GLY A 160 -3.67 18.81 -12.40
C GLY A 160 -2.69 17.81 -13.01
N PHE A 161 -2.79 16.52 -12.68
CA PHE A 161 -1.96 15.48 -13.29
C PHE A 161 -2.43 15.15 -14.72
N SER A 162 -1.50 14.71 -15.58
CA SER A 162 -1.85 14.27 -16.94
C SER A 162 -2.84 13.07 -16.89
N PRO A 163 -3.69 12.87 -17.91
CA PRO A 163 -4.63 11.75 -17.91
C PRO A 163 -3.92 10.38 -17.83
N MET A 164 -2.71 10.28 -18.38
CA MET A 164 -1.90 9.05 -18.29
C MET A 164 -1.33 8.85 -16.89
N ASP A 165 -0.84 9.92 -16.23
CA ASP A 165 -0.33 9.82 -14.86
C ASP A 165 -1.45 9.60 -13.85
N SER A 166 -2.63 10.18 -14.09
CA SER A 166 -3.84 9.95 -13.32
C SER A 166 -4.30 8.49 -13.40
N LEU A 167 -4.24 7.88 -14.60
CA LEU A 167 -4.53 6.46 -14.78
C LEU A 167 -3.51 5.59 -14.04
N ARG A 168 -2.21 5.93 -14.09
CA ARG A 168 -1.15 5.22 -13.34
C ARG A 168 -1.38 5.29 -11.83
N ILE A 169 -1.76 6.45 -11.30
CA ILE A 169 -2.12 6.64 -9.89
C ILE A 169 -3.34 5.80 -9.53
N GLY A 170 -4.39 5.83 -10.36
CA GLY A 170 -5.60 5.03 -10.18
C GLY A 170 -5.31 3.54 -10.11
N ILE A 171 -4.50 3.02 -11.05
CA ILE A 171 -4.08 1.61 -11.10
C ILE A 171 -3.19 1.26 -9.90
N GLY A 172 -2.27 2.15 -9.50
CA GLY A 172 -1.39 1.94 -8.35
C GLY A 172 -2.13 1.87 -7.00
N MET A 173 -3.34 2.42 -6.91
CA MET A 173 -4.16 2.45 -5.69
C MET A 173 -5.14 1.26 -5.57
N ILE A 174 -5.10 0.32 -6.50
CA ILE A 174 -5.98 -0.87 -6.54
C ILE A 174 -5.59 -1.89 -5.46
N PRO A 175 -4.33 -2.35 -5.32
CA PRO A 175 -3.98 -3.37 -4.34
C PRO A 175 -4.03 -2.76 -2.93
N ARG A 176 -5.12 -3.02 -2.20
CA ARG A 176 -5.23 -2.77 -0.76
C ARG A 176 -5.65 -4.04 -0.06
N ALA A 177 -4.71 -4.96 0.05
CA ALA A 177 -4.94 -6.28 0.64
C ALA A 177 -5.20 -6.20 2.16
N GLU A 178 -4.28 -5.59 2.90
CA GLU A 178 -4.22 -5.68 4.37
C GLU A 178 -5.45 -5.11 5.07
N VAL A 179 -5.80 -3.84 4.81
CA VAL A 179 -6.89 -3.16 5.53
C VAL A 179 -8.27 -3.74 5.20
N ALA A 180 -8.47 -4.21 3.96
CA ALA A 180 -9.74 -4.84 3.56
C ALA A 180 -9.94 -6.20 4.24
N LEU A 181 -8.89 -7.01 4.30
CA LEU A 181 -8.88 -8.31 4.99
C LEU A 181 -9.12 -8.15 6.49
N VAL A 182 -8.45 -7.20 7.16
CA VAL A 182 -8.65 -6.95 8.60
C VAL A 182 -10.08 -6.53 8.89
N ILE A 183 -10.67 -5.63 8.09
CA ILE A 183 -12.06 -5.21 8.28
C ILE A 183 -13.03 -6.37 8.04
N ALA A 184 -12.81 -7.19 7.01
CA ALA A 184 -13.63 -8.37 6.74
C ALA A 184 -13.55 -9.39 7.89
N ALA A 185 -12.35 -9.64 8.42
CA ALA A 185 -12.15 -10.52 9.57
C ALA A 185 -12.83 -10.00 10.84
N ILE A 186 -12.76 -8.69 11.11
CA ILE A 186 -13.47 -8.05 12.22
C ILE A 186 -14.99 -8.15 12.00
N GLY A 187 -15.47 -7.93 10.77
CA GLY A 187 -16.88 -8.01 10.40
C GLY A 187 -17.51 -9.39 10.63
N ILE A 188 -16.75 -10.46 10.40
CA ILE A 188 -17.18 -11.83 10.74
C ILE A 188 -17.23 -12.01 12.25
N ARG A 189 -16.19 -11.58 12.98
CA ARG A 189 -16.13 -11.72 14.45
C ARG A 189 -17.25 -10.96 15.15
N SER A 190 -17.69 -9.84 14.59
CA SER A 190 -18.82 -9.06 15.10
C SER A 190 -20.18 -9.56 14.61
N GLY A 191 -20.23 -10.61 13.78
CA GLY A 191 -21.47 -11.14 13.21
C GLY A 191 -22.16 -10.22 12.20
N ILE A 192 -21.52 -9.11 11.82
CA ILE A 192 -22.08 -8.11 10.89
C ILE A 192 -21.99 -8.61 9.45
N VAL A 193 -21.00 -9.47 9.15
CA VAL A 193 -20.59 -9.87 7.80
C VAL A 193 -20.51 -11.40 7.74
N GLY A 194 -21.16 -12.02 6.75
CA GLY A 194 -21.09 -13.47 6.53
C GLY A 194 -19.75 -13.92 5.91
N HIS A 195 -19.39 -15.20 6.09
CA HIS A 195 -18.15 -15.79 5.54
C HIS A 195 -17.96 -15.56 4.03
N VAL A 196 -19.06 -15.52 3.29
CA VAL A 196 -19.10 -15.22 1.85
C VAL A 196 -18.39 -13.91 1.50
N LEU A 197 -18.53 -12.86 2.31
CA LEU A 197 -17.92 -11.55 2.06
C LEU A 197 -16.41 -11.55 2.31
N LEU A 198 -15.90 -12.39 3.22
CA LEU A 198 -14.46 -12.60 3.37
C LEU A 198 -13.91 -13.28 2.13
N SER A 199 -14.54 -14.38 1.69
CA SER A 199 -14.16 -15.11 0.49
C SER A 199 -14.14 -14.21 -0.77
N VAL A 200 -15.14 -13.35 -0.94
CA VAL A 200 -15.20 -12.35 -2.02
C VAL A 200 -14.11 -11.29 -1.88
N THR A 201 -13.88 -10.78 -0.67
CA THR A 201 -12.85 -9.75 -0.42
C THR A 201 -11.45 -10.30 -0.72
N VAL A 202 -11.16 -11.52 -0.28
CA VAL A 202 -9.91 -12.24 -0.58
C VAL A 202 -9.74 -12.39 -2.08
N LEU A 203 -10.77 -12.84 -2.80
CA LEU A 203 -10.74 -12.97 -4.26
C LEU A 203 -10.43 -11.64 -4.95
N ILE A 204 -11.13 -10.56 -4.59
CA ILE A 204 -10.89 -9.23 -5.16
C ILE A 204 -9.45 -8.81 -4.91
N VAL A 205 -8.97 -8.97 -3.68
CA VAL A 205 -7.59 -8.63 -3.31
C VAL A 205 -6.57 -9.45 -4.11
N LEU A 206 -6.76 -10.76 -4.26
CA LEU A 206 -5.88 -11.63 -5.04
C LEU A 206 -5.86 -11.23 -6.52
N VAL A 207 -7.04 -11.13 -7.15
CA VAL A 207 -7.15 -10.79 -8.57
C VAL A 207 -6.58 -9.39 -8.82
N THR A 208 -6.93 -8.40 -7.99
CA THR A 208 -6.38 -7.05 -8.14
C THR A 208 -4.87 -7.01 -7.92
N SER A 209 -4.34 -7.73 -6.94
CA SER A 209 -2.89 -7.75 -6.66
C SER A 209 -2.09 -8.44 -7.76
N LEU A 210 -2.65 -9.46 -8.42
CA LEU A 210 -2.03 -10.12 -9.57
C LEU A 210 -2.14 -9.27 -10.83
N VAL A 211 -3.31 -8.67 -11.10
CA VAL A 211 -3.59 -7.91 -12.33
C VAL A 211 -2.90 -6.54 -12.34
N THR A 212 -2.79 -5.88 -11.19
CA THR A 212 -2.20 -4.53 -11.07
C THR A 212 -0.78 -4.43 -11.66
N PRO A 213 0.21 -5.28 -11.31
CA PRO A 213 1.55 -5.18 -11.88
C PRO A 213 1.56 -5.35 -13.40
N PHE A 214 0.66 -6.17 -13.98
CA PHE A 214 0.50 -6.23 -15.43
C PHE A 214 -0.05 -4.91 -15.99
N LEU A 215 -1.14 -4.38 -15.43
CA LEU A 215 -1.74 -3.11 -15.87
C LEU A 215 -0.75 -1.93 -15.78
N ILE A 216 0.00 -1.84 -14.69
CA ILE A 216 1.06 -0.84 -14.51
C ILE A 216 2.11 -1.00 -15.61
N ARG A 217 2.61 -2.22 -15.84
CA ARG A 217 3.62 -2.48 -16.89
C ARG A 217 3.12 -2.11 -18.29
N TYR A 218 1.82 -2.29 -18.58
CA TYR A 218 1.22 -1.84 -19.84
C TYR A 218 1.07 -0.31 -19.91
N SER A 219 0.72 0.37 -18.82
CA SER A 219 0.59 1.83 -18.75
C SER A 219 1.93 2.58 -18.82
N PHE A 220 3.04 1.92 -18.44
CA PHE A 220 4.40 2.43 -18.61
C PHE A 220 5.03 2.09 -19.98
N ARG A 221 4.30 1.43 -20.89
CA ARG A 221 4.80 1.30 -22.27
C ARG A 221 4.83 2.70 -22.91
N PRO A 222 5.97 3.14 -23.49
CA PRO A 222 6.06 4.46 -24.10
C PRO A 222 4.98 4.59 -25.17
N THR A 223 4.14 5.60 -25.04
CA THR A 223 3.04 5.79 -25.99
C THR A 223 3.66 6.23 -27.33
N ALA A 224 3.13 5.76 -28.46
CA ALA A 224 3.68 6.08 -29.79
C ALA A 224 3.85 7.60 -30.05
N GLY A 225 3.11 8.45 -29.34
CA GLY A 225 3.27 9.90 -29.34
C GLY A 225 4.55 10.42 -28.69
N GLU A 226 5.03 9.80 -27.61
CA GLU A 226 6.29 10.17 -26.93
C GLU A 226 7.51 9.79 -27.80
N ILE A 227 7.42 8.65 -28.49
CA ILE A 227 8.42 8.21 -29.47
C ILE A 227 8.50 9.19 -30.67
N ARG A 228 7.35 9.74 -31.10
CA ARG A 228 7.29 10.72 -32.19
C ARG A 228 7.84 12.10 -31.79
N SER A 229 7.62 12.54 -30.56
CA SER A 229 8.20 13.78 -30.01
C SER A 229 9.71 13.67 -29.77
N ALA A 230 10.18 12.54 -29.20
CA ALA A 230 11.61 12.28 -29.04
C ALA A 230 12.35 12.22 -30.39
N ARG A 231 11.71 11.69 -31.45
CA ARG A 231 12.26 11.66 -32.82
C ARG A 231 12.26 13.04 -33.49
N LYS A 232 11.36 13.96 -33.13
CA LYS A 232 11.35 15.35 -33.62
C LYS A 232 12.47 16.19 -33.01
N THR A 233 12.79 15.99 -31.73
CA THR A 233 13.90 16.67 -31.04
C THR A 233 15.28 16.14 -31.43
N LEU A 234 15.37 14.92 -31.96
CA LEU A 234 16.60 14.29 -32.45
C LEU A 234 16.87 14.51 -33.95
N LYS A 235 16.05 15.30 -34.66
CA LYS A 235 16.34 15.68 -36.04
C LYS A 235 17.27 16.89 -35.99
N PRO A 236 18.59 16.74 -36.25
CA PRO A 236 19.47 17.90 -36.30
C PRO A 236 18.98 18.84 -37.41
N SER A 237 19.01 20.13 -37.12
CA SER A 237 18.94 21.19 -38.13
C SER A 237 20.01 20.87 -39.18
N SER A 238 19.56 20.38 -40.33
CA SER A 238 20.36 20.25 -41.53
C SER A 238 19.85 21.29 -42.52
N SER A 239 20.76 22.21 -42.87
CA SER A 239 20.75 23.26 -43.92
C SER A 239 20.82 24.66 -43.32
#